data_AF-A0A3D1KHC8-F1
#
_entry.id   AF-A0A3D1KHC8-F1
#
_cell.length_a   1.000
_cell.length_b   1.000
_cell.length_c   1.000
_cell.angle_alpha   90.00
_cell.angle_beta   90.00
_cell.angle_gamma   90.00
#
_symmetry.space_group_name_H-M   'P 1'
#
loop_
_entity.id
_entity.type
_entity.pdbx_description
1 polymer ?
#
loop_
_entity_poly.entity_id
_entity_poly.type
_entity_poly.pdbx_seq_one_letter_code
_entity_poly.pdbx_strand_id
1 'polypeptide(L)'
;MAEQSISQTYKNILSDLEGKKLLSALDSLKKLAGAATDWELLSELETLSNSYASLLSCMGKGITDKGRDAFYVQFLREAYMLAIRCYRAIKTKERHTIYYTTLNEIGNNKTTIASLIEKFSRLDQHSHLSAANGQNTSEKLCKEEKEKLLEQIFNQLWTSGFLNADEITLLLKAFQNNQSTFSDNNLLIFISALTLSLLHFLDPGKLQLLIELYAAGNSRIKSRALVGIVFGILMNKGYLHLFPETQEALRKLSSQPFIGRQLSILQIQLLSFSTTKDVVKDIEDMLKPVFAKGNAATKQGFNISLINGMLDNDKEFASAEEKELNEHLQKSAEKLMKMYQ
;
A
#
# COMPACT_ATOMS: atom_id res chain seq x y z
N MET A 1 28.50 -13.10 -0.24
CA MET A 1 28.93 -12.27 0.92
C MET A 1 28.61 -10.78 0.73
N ALA A 2 28.81 -10.17 -0.45
CA ALA A 2 28.43 -8.76 -0.70
C ALA A 2 26.91 -8.48 -0.55
N GLU A 3 26.04 -9.40 -0.96
CA GLU A 3 24.57 -9.18 -0.98
C GLU A 3 23.90 -9.11 0.39
N GLN A 4 24.35 -9.92 1.35
CA GLN A 4 23.88 -9.86 2.75
C GLN A 4 24.32 -8.54 3.38
N SER A 5 25.52 -8.06 3.04
CA SER A 5 26.03 -6.75 3.48
C SER A 5 25.17 -5.60 2.97
N ILE A 6 24.73 -5.63 1.70
CA ILE A 6 23.87 -4.58 1.13
C ILE A 6 22.49 -4.55 1.80
N SER A 7 21.88 -5.72 1.99
CA SER A 7 20.56 -5.82 2.63
C SER A 7 20.62 -5.39 4.09
N GLN A 8 21.72 -5.71 4.79
CA GLN A 8 21.95 -5.27 6.16
C GLN A 8 22.22 -3.76 6.24
N THR A 9 23.01 -3.22 5.32
CA THR A 9 23.30 -1.78 5.24
C THR A 9 22.01 -0.99 5.02
N TYR A 10 21.14 -1.45 4.12
CA TYR A 10 19.82 -0.86 3.90
C TYR A 10 18.95 -0.89 5.16
N LYS A 11 18.88 -2.02 5.87
CA LYS A 11 18.15 -2.11 7.15
C LYS A 11 18.70 -1.18 8.21
N ASN A 12 20.02 -1.02 8.28
CA ASN A 12 20.66 -0.12 9.23
C ASN A 12 20.32 1.36 8.92
N ILE A 13 20.37 1.75 7.64
CA ILE A 13 19.95 3.10 7.19
C ILE A 13 18.50 3.36 7.60
N LEU A 14 17.63 2.40 7.32
CA LEU A 14 16.21 2.47 7.66
C LEU A 14 15.97 2.59 9.18
N SER A 15 16.72 1.84 10.00
CA SER A 15 16.65 1.95 11.46
C SER A 15 17.19 3.28 11.98
N ASP A 16 18.25 3.82 11.38
CA ASP A 16 18.80 5.13 11.73
C ASP A 16 17.83 6.25 11.38
N LEU A 17 17.13 6.17 10.24
CA LEU A 17 16.10 7.14 9.86
C LEU A 17 14.90 7.10 10.80
N GLU A 18 14.44 5.90 11.20
CA GLU A 18 13.40 5.75 12.22
C GLU A 18 13.82 6.36 13.56
N GLY A 19 15.09 6.18 13.95
CA GLY A 19 15.70 6.78 15.13
C GLY A 19 16.07 8.26 15.02
N LYS A 20 15.73 8.94 13.91
CA LYS A 20 16.10 10.35 13.62
C LYS A 20 17.61 10.61 13.70
N LYS A 21 18.42 9.65 13.24
CA LYS A 21 19.89 9.74 13.16
C LYS A 21 20.34 10.04 11.73
N LEU A 22 19.91 11.20 11.20
CA LEU A 22 20.11 11.57 9.79
C LEU A 22 21.58 11.54 9.34
N LEU A 23 22.53 12.00 10.16
CA LEU A 23 23.95 12.01 9.78
C LEU A 23 24.50 10.58 9.55
N SER A 24 24.22 9.66 10.48
CA SER A 24 24.60 8.24 10.38
C SER A 24 23.95 7.58 9.15
N ALA A 25 22.67 7.91 8.91
CA ALA A 25 21.95 7.43 7.76
C ALA A 25 22.58 7.93 6.45
N LEU A 26 22.94 9.22 6.34
CA LEU A 26 23.58 9.78 5.15
C LEU A 26 24.96 9.16 4.86
N ASP A 27 25.78 8.91 5.88
CA ASP A 27 27.09 8.29 5.69
C ASP A 27 26.98 6.83 5.24
N SER A 28 26.01 6.10 5.78
CA SER A 28 25.69 4.74 5.32
C SER A 28 25.09 4.75 3.91
N LEU A 29 24.28 5.76 3.59
CA LEU A 29 23.66 5.95 2.28
C LEU A 29 24.69 6.25 1.19
N LYS A 30 25.79 6.97 1.49
CA LYS A 30 26.90 7.17 0.54
C LYS A 30 27.50 5.84 0.07
N LYS A 31 27.69 4.89 0.99
CA LYS A 31 28.19 3.54 0.65
C LYS A 31 27.20 2.81 -0.24
N LEU A 32 25.90 2.91 0.07
CA LEU A 32 24.84 2.28 -0.71
C LEU A 32 24.72 2.89 -2.11
N ALA A 33 24.72 4.22 -2.23
CA ALA A 33 24.65 4.93 -3.51
C ALA A 33 25.88 4.63 -4.39
N GLY A 34 27.08 4.54 -3.79
CA GLY A 34 28.28 4.11 -4.52
C GLY A 34 28.15 2.70 -5.12
N ALA A 35 27.50 1.78 -4.40
CA ALA A 35 27.21 0.44 -4.91
C ALA A 35 26.12 0.42 -6.00
N ALA A 36 25.16 1.36 -5.96
CA ALA A 36 24.12 1.49 -6.97
C ALA A 36 24.65 1.85 -8.36
N THR A 37 25.86 2.44 -8.44
CA THR A 37 26.52 2.89 -9.69
C THR A 37 25.61 3.75 -10.56
N ASP A 38 24.79 4.60 -9.92
CA ASP A 38 23.86 5.53 -10.54
C ASP A 38 24.30 6.95 -10.18
N TRP A 39 24.70 7.73 -11.18
CA TRP A 39 25.26 9.07 -11.00
C TRP A 39 24.21 10.08 -10.54
N GLU A 40 22.95 9.90 -10.94
CA GLU A 40 21.85 10.79 -10.54
C GLU A 40 21.60 10.64 -9.03
N LEU A 41 21.53 9.40 -8.54
CA LEU A 41 21.36 9.10 -7.11
C LEU A 41 22.52 9.62 -6.26
N LEU A 42 23.75 9.54 -6.77
CA LEU A 42 24.93 10.10 -6.10
C LEU A 42 24.86 11.63 -6.02
N SER A 43 24.50 12.30 -7.11
CA SER A 43 24.40 13.76 -7.16
C SER A 43 23.28 14.30 -6.25
N GLU A 44 22.13 13.64 -6.22
CA GLU A 44 21.03 13.97 -5.30
C GLU A 44 21.48 13.80 -3.83
N LEU A 45 22.20 12.73 -3.52
CA LEU A 45 22.71 12.50 -2.16
C LEU A 45 23.75 13.54 -1.72
N GLU A 46 24.64 13.95 -2.61
CA GLU A 46 25.60 15.03 -2.34
C GLU A 46 24.88 16.36 -2.07
N THR A 47 23.88 16.68 -2.89
CA THR A 47 23.05 17.87 -2.72
C THR A 47 22.34 17.86 -1.37
N LEU A 48 21.74 16.73 -1.00
CA LEU A 48 21.08 16.53 0.30
C LEU A 48 22.08 16.68 1.46
N SER A 49 23.25 16.05 1.35
CA SER A 49 24.30 16.11 2.38
C SER A 49 24.82 17.53 2.58
N ASN A 50 25.04 18.27 1.49
CA ASN A 50 25.51 19.65 1.52
C ASN A 50 24.45 20.61 2.08
N SER A 51 23.18 20.38 1.75
CA SER A 51 22.04 21.16 2.25
C SER A 51 21.87 20.95 3.76
N TYR A 52 21.99 19.72 4.23
CA TYR A 52 21.95 19.40 5.65
C TYR A 52 23.17 19.96 6.42
N ALA A 53 24.38 19.86 5.85
CA ALA A 53 25.58 20.46 6.45
C ALA A 53 25.48 21.98 6.57
N SER A 54 24.87 22.63 5.57
CA SER A 54 24.59 24.07 5.59
C SER A 54 23.62 24.42 6.72
N LEU A 55 22.54 23.64 6.91
CA LEU A 55 21.62 23.82 8.03
C LEU A 55 22.35 23.70 9.37
N LEU A 56 23.22 22.70 9.55
CA LEU A 56 24.01 22.52 10.78
C LEU A 56 24.96 23.70 11.03
N SER A 57 25.58 24.26 9.99
CA SER A 57 26.45 25.44 10.09
C SER A 57 25.67 26.68 10.51
N CYS A 58 24.46 26.88 9.96
CA CYS A 58 23.55 27.95 10.40
C CYS A 58 23.17 27.81 11.88
N MET A 59 22.96 26.57 12.35
CA MET A 59 22.69 26.31 13.78
C MET A 59 23.88 26.67 14.67
N GLY A 60 25.10 26.34 14.26
CA GLY A 60 26.32 26.70 14.98
C GLY A 60 26.53 28.21 15.12
N LYS A 61 25.92 29.01 14.22
CA LYS A 61 25.96 30.48 14.22
C LYS A 61 24.81 31.13 15.01
N GLY A 62 23.90 30.34 15.61
CA GLY A 62 22.83 30.85 16.47
C GLY A 62 21.63 31.46 15.75
N ILE A 63 21.47 31.25 14.43
CA ILE A 63 20.32 31.73 13.67
C ILE A 63 19.11 30.84 14.01
N THR A 64 18.10 31.41 14.67
CA THR A 64 16.85 30.69 15.00
C THR A 64 15.84 30.83 13.88
N ASP A 65 15.78 29.80 13.02
CA ASP A 65 14.77 29.72 11.97
C ASP A 65 13.51 28.99 12.49
N LYS A 66 12.34 29.63 12.33
CA LYS A 66 11.03 29.06 12.72
C LYS A 66 10.65 27.84 11.87
N GLY A 67 11.27 27.65 10.70
CA GLY A 67 11.04 26.50 9.80
C GLY A 67 11.92 25.27 10.06
N ARG A 68 12.79 25.29 11.07
CA ARG A 68 13.83 24.27 11.32
C ARG A 68 13.31 22.83 11.33
N ASP A 69 12.25 22.57 12.08
CA ASP A 69 11.73 21.21 12.25
C ASP A 69 11.13 20.68 10.94
N ALA A 70 10.54 21.56 10.13
CA ALA A 70 10.01 21.22 8.81
C ALA A 70 11.13 20.82 7.84
N PHE A 71 12.23 21.59 7.79
CA PHE A 71 13.40 21.25 6.97
C PHE A 71 14.04 19.92 7.41
N TYR A 72 14.13 19.69 8.71
CA TYR A 72 14.70 18.44 9.22
C TYR A 72 13.84 17.22 8.83
N VAL A 73 12.51 17.32 8.94
CA VAL A 73 11.60 16.27 8.46
C VAL A 73 11.71 16.08 6.95
N GLN A 74 11.84 17.16 6.18
CA GLN A 74 12.05 17.08 4.73
C GLN A 74 13.33 16.31 4.39
N PHE A 75 14.46 16.60 5.06
CA PHE A 75 15.70 15.86 4.83
C PHE A 75 15.60 14.38 5.20
N LEU A 76 14.86 14.04 6.25
CA LEU A 76 14.57 12.63 6.58
C LEU A 76 13.73 11.95 5.50
N ARG A 77 12.70 12.63 4.95
CA ARG A 77 11.91 12.11 3.82
C ARG A 77 12.79 11.87 2.60
N GLU A 78 13.61 12.86 2.23
CA GLU A 78 14.50 12.77 1.06
C GLU A 78 15.52 11.63 1.23
N ALA A 79 16.14 11.50 2.41
CA ALA A 79 17.06 10.40 2.71
C ALA A 79 16.36 9.03 2.65
N TYR A 80 15.12 8.92 3.16
CA TYR A 80 14.31 7.71 3.08
C TYR A 80 14.03 7.31 1.62
N MET A 81 13.57 8.26 0.81
CA MET A 81 13.26 8.03 -0.61
C MET A 81 14.52 7.64 -1.40
N LEU A 82 15.65 8.32 -1.15
CA LEU A 82 16.94 7.97 -1.76
C LEU A 82 17.43 6.58 -1.37
N ALA A 83 17.30 6.20 -0.09
CA ALA A 83 17.69 4.87 0.38
C ALA A 83 16.92 3.76 -0.36
N ILE A 84 15.61 3.94 -0.54
CA ILE A 84 14.77 3.00 -1.29
C ILE A 84 15.18 2.96 -2.76
N ARG A 85 15.37 4.11 -3.41
CA ARG A 85 15.79 4.17 -4.82
C ARG A 85 17.14 3.49 -5.03
N CYS A 86 18.13 3.75 -4.17
CA CYS A 86 19.44 3.09 -4.23
C CYS A 86 19.32 1.57 -4.05
N TYR A 87 18.58 1.14 -3.02
CA TYR A 87 18.40 -0.29 -2.74
C TYR A 87 17.70 -1.01 -3.91
N ARG A 88 16.67 -0.39 -4.48
CA ARG A 88 15.97 -0.92 -5.65
C ARG A 88 16.90 -1.00 -6.86
N ALA A 89 17.65 0.06 -7.16
CA ALA A 89 18.59 0.09 -8.29
C ALA A 89 19.63 -1.03 -8.21
N ILE A 90 20.18 -1.29 -7.01
CA ILE A 90 21.11 -2.41 -6.78
C ILE A 90 20.39 -3.75 -6.99
N LYS A 91 19.23 -3.94 -6.37
CA LYS A 91 18.54 -5.23 -6.41
C LYS A 91 17.98 -5.59 -7.77
N THR A 92 17.63 -4.62 -8.62
CA THR A 92 17.28 -4.88 -10.01
C THR A 92 18.45 -5.46 -10.81
N LYS A 93 19.70 -5.09 -10.48
CA LYS A 93 20.91 -5.63 -11.12
C LYS A 93 21.28 -7.03 -10.59
N GLU A 94 21.03 -7.30 -9.31
CA GLU A 94 21.49 -8.52 -8.62
C GLU A 94 20.45 -9.65 -8.55
N ARG A 95 19.15 -9.34 -8.48
CA ARG A 95 18.10 -10.33 -8.17
C ARG A 95 17.13 -10.56 -9.32
N HIS A 96 16.83 -11.84 -9.54
CA HIS A 96 15.78 -12.30 -10.46
C HIS A 96 14.53 -12.82 -9.73
N THR A 97 14.16 -12.21 -8.60
CA THR A 97 12.80 -12.48 -8.06
C THR A 97 11.78 -11.86 -8.99
N ILE A 98 10.56 -12.43 -9.04
CA ILE A 98 9.45 -11.96 -9.90
C ILE A 98 9.31 -10.43 -9.86
N TYR A 99 9.35 -9.82 -8.66
CA TYR A 99 9.28 -8.36 -8.52
C TYR A 99 10.36 -7.59 -9.31
N TYR A 100 11.63 -8.00 -9.21
CA TYR A 100 12.75 -7.30 -9.86
C TYR A 100 12.85 -7.63 -11.36
N THR A 101 12.44 -8.83 -11.78
CA THR A 101 12.35 -9.16 -13.21
C THR A 101 11.26 -8.33 -13.87
N THR A 102 10.07 -8.25 -13.28
CA THR A 102 8.96 -7.43 -13.77
C THR A 102 9.31 -5.94 -13.77
N LEU A 103 9.99 -5.45 -12.72
CA LEU A 103 10.49 -4.07 -12.67
C LEU A 103 11.45 -3.76 -13.83
N ASN A 104 12.36 -4.69 -14.14
CA ASN A 104 13.33 -4.52 -15.23
C ASN A 104 12.66 -4.54 -16.61
N GLU A 105 11.72 -5.46 -16.83
CA GLU A 105 10.91 -5.54 -18.05
C GLU A 105 10.15 -4.23 -18.32
N ILE A 106 9.51 -3.69 -17.29
CA ILE A 106 8.81 -2.40 -17.36
C ILE A 106 9.78 -1.25 -17.68
N GLY A 107 10.92 -1.20 -16.99
CA GLY A 107 11.95 -0.18 -17.21
C GLY A 107 12.46 -0.18 -18.66
N ASN A 108 12.63 -1.36 -19.25
CA ASN A 108 13.08 -1.52 -20.64
C ASN A 108 12.02 -1.09 -21.66
N ASN A 109 10.74 -1.34 -21.37
CA ASN A 109 9.64 -1.02 -22.28
C ASN A 109 9.28 0.47 -22.33
N LYS A 110 9.75 1.27 -21.36
CA LYS A 110 9.48 2.73 -21.24
C LYS A 110 8.00 3.10 -21.34
N THR A 111 7.11 2.16 -21.03
CA THR A 111 5.66 2.36 -21.06
C THR A 111 5.23 3.11 -19.81
N THR A 112 4.51 4.21 -20.00
CA THR A 112 3.97 5.00 -18.89
C THR A 112 2.57 4.52 -18.51
N ILE A 113 2.21 4.64 -17.24
CA ILE A 113 0.87 4.30 -16.74
C ILE A 113 -0.22 5.06 -17.50
N ALA A 114 0.03 6.33 -17.84
CA ALA A 114 -0.87 7.17 -18.64
C ALA A 114 -1.15 6.54 -20.02
N SER A 115 -0.10 6.10 -20.72
CA SER A 115 -0.24 5.49 -22.04
C SER A 115 -1.00 4.16 -22.00
N LEU A 116 -0.84 3.38 -20.92
CA LEU A 116 -1.54 2.11 -20.74
C LEU A 116 -3.04 2.34 -20.48
N ILE A 117 -3.37 3.32 -19.63
CA ILE A 117 -4.75 3.70 -19.34
C ILE A 117 -5.45 4.26 -20.59
N GLU A 118 -4.76 5.08 -21.39
CA GLU A 118 -5.28 5.59 -22.66
C GLU A 118 -5.53 4.47 -23.67
N LYS A 119 -4.57 3.55 -23.84
CA LYS A 119 -4.74 2.36 -24.69
C LYS A 119 -5.92 1.51 -24.25
N PHE A 120 -6.05 1.27 -22.94
CA PHE A 120 -7.18 0.52 -22.38
C PHE A 120 -8.51 1.23 -22.68
N SER A 121 -8.58 2.55 -22.46
CA SER A 121 -9.79 3.34 -22.71
C SER A 121 -10.23 3.27 -24.18
N ARG A 122 -9.29 3.40 -25.12
CA ARG A 122 -9.57 3.28 -26.56
C ARG A 122 -10.08 1.88 -26.92
N LEU A 123 -9.43 0.86 -26.40
CA LEU A 123 -9.78 -0.52 -26.68
C LEU A 123 -11.14 -0.89 -26.08
N ASP A 124 -11.46 -0.36 -24.90
CA ASP A 124 -12.79 -0.50 -24.29
C ASP A 124 -13.88 0.13 -25.17
N GLN A 125 -13.67 1.37 -25.63
CA GLN A 125 -14.59 2.04 -26.57
C GLN A 125 -14.80 1.24 -27.87
N HIS A 126 -13.71 0.74 -28.47
CA HIS A 126 -13.79 -0.09 -29.69
C HIS A 126 -14.57 -1.39 -29.45
N SER A 127 -14.40 -2.02 -28.29
CA SER A 127 -15.12 -3.24 -27.95
C SER A 127 -16.64 -3.03 -27.85
N HIS A 128 -17.07 -1.91 -27.24
CA HIS A 128 -18.50 -1.58 -27.12
C HIS A 128 -19.13 -1.34 -28.49
N LEU A 129 -18.39 -0.70 -29.41
CA LEU A 129 -18.84 -0.48 -30.80
C LEU A 129 -18.87 -1.78 -31.63
N SER A 130 -17.91 -2.68 -31.43
CA SER A 130 -17.86 -3.96 -32.17
C SER A 130 -18.95 -4.93 -31.72
N ALA A 131 -19.23 -4.99 -30.41
CA ALA A 131 -20.32 -5.80 -29.85
C ALA A 131 -21.70 -5.37 -30.39
N ALA A 132 -21.89 -4.08 -30.65
CA ALA A 132 -23.09 -3.57 -31.31
C ALA A 132 -23.23 -4.02 -32.79
N ASN A 133 -22.12 -4.40 -33.44
CA ASN A 133 -22.05 -4.76 -34.85
C ASN A 133 -21.95 -6.28 -35.12
N GLY A 134 -21.99 -7.13 -34.08
CA GLY A 134 -22.14 -8.60 -34.20
C GLY A 134 -20.92 -9.38 -34.73
N GLN A 135 -19.70 -8.86 -34.57
CA GLN A 135 -18.48 -9.49 -35.08
C GLN A 135 -17.76 -10.36 -34.02
N ASN A 136 -18.25 -11.59 -33.79
CA ASN A 136 -17.79 -12.50 -32.73
C ASN A 136 -16.29 -12.86 -32.74
N THR A 137 -15.61 -12.86 -33.90
CA THR A 137 -14.17 -13.17 -33.97
C THR A 137 -13.30 -12.02 -33.48
N SER A 138 -13.78 -10.77 -33.62
CA SER A 138 -13.10 -9.57 -33.13
C SER A 138 -13.17 -9.45 -31.60
N GLU A 139 -14.24 -9.97 -30.99
CA GLU A 139 -14.48 -9.86 -29.54
C GLU A 139 -13.49 -10.68 -28.71
N LYS A 140 -13.12 -11.89 -29.17
CA LYS A 140 -12.14 -12.73 -28.47
C LYS A 140 -10.74 -12.10 -28.45
N LEU A 141 -10.28 -11.63 -29.62
CA LEU A 141 -8.99 -10.95 -29.73
C LEU A 141 -8.96 -9.67 -28.88
N CYS A 142 -10.04 -8.89 -28.92
CA CYS A 142 -10.19 -7.70 -28.09
C CYS A 142 -10.14 -8.02 -26.58
N LYS A 143 -10.73 -9.14 -26.15
CA LYS A 143 -10.68 -9.59 -24.76
C LYS A 143 -9.26 -9.96 -24.33
N GLU A 144 -8.53 -10.73 -25.14
CA GLU A 144 -7.14 -11.11 -24.86
C GLU A 144 -6.23 -9.88 -24.78
N GLU A 145 -6.44 -8.88 -25.64
CA GLU A 145 -5.70 -7.62 -25.59
C GLU A 145 -6.04 -6.79 -24.34
N LYS A 146 -7.31 -6.77 -23.89
CA LYS A 146 -7.69 -6.15 -22.61
C LYS A 146 -6.99 -6.82 -21.45
N GLU A 147 -6.99 -8.15 -21.39
CA GLU A 147 -6.35 -8.90 -20.31
C GLU A 147 -4.85 -8.60 -20.23
N LYS A 148 -4.15 -8.55 -21.38
CA LYS A 148 -2.75 -8.13 -21.46
C LYS A 148 -2.53 -6.70 -20.97
N LEU A 149 -3.41 -5.75 -21.33
CA LEU A 149 -3.31 -4.38 -20.84
C LEU A 149 -3.55 -4.29 -19.33
N LEU A 150 -4.50 -5.04 -18.78
CA LEU A 150 -4.74 -5.10 -17.34
C LEU A 150 -3.52 -5.66 -16.59
N GLU A 151 -2.88 -6.70 -17.14
CA GLU A 151 -1.63 -7.25 -16.60
C GLU A 151 -0.51 -6.21 -16.63
N GLN A 152 -0.34 -5.49 -17.74
CA GLN A 152 0.65 -4.42 -17.85
C GLN A 152 0.40 -3.29 -16.85
N ILE A 153 -0.85 -2.87 -16.68
CA ILE A 153 -1.23 -1.85 -15.69
C ILE A 153 -0.96 -2.37 -14.26
N PHE A 154 -1.33 -3.62 -13.98
CA PHE A 154 -1.06 -4.25 -12.68
C PHE A 154 0.43 -4.25 -12.38
N ASN A 155 1.26 -4.75 -13.31
CA ASN A 155 2.70 -4.82 -13.14
C ASN A 155 3.29 -3.42 -12.95
N GLN A 156 2.84 -2.43 -13.75
CA GLN A 156 3.26 -1.04 -13.64
C GLN A 156 2.97 -0.48 -12.24
N LEU A 157 1.76 -0.70 -11.71
CA LEU A 157 1.37 -0.22 -10.38
C LEU A 157 2.13 -0.94 -9.27
N TRP A 158 2.25 -2.27 -9.36
CA TRP A 158 2.92 -3.09 -8.37
C TRP A 158 4.41 -2.73 -8.24
N THR A 159 5.12 -2.62 -9.36
CA THR A 159 6.55 -2.32 -9.36
C THR A 159 6.85 -0.83 -9.48
N SER A 160 5.86 0.06 -9.45
CA SER A 160 6.08 1.51 -9.56
C SER A 160 7.02 2.05 -8.47
N GLY A 161 7.72 3.13 -8.80
CA GLY A 161 8.50 3.97 -7.89
C GLY A 161 7.63 4.70 -6.87
N PHE A 162 8.12 5.84 -6.38
CA PHE A 162 7.26 6.81 -5.71
C PHE A 162 6.32 7.46 -6.72
N LEU A 163 5.01 7.47 -6.44
CA LEU A 163 4.06 8.16 -7.32
C LEU A 163 4.19 9.67 -7.20
N ASN A 164 4.22 10.36 -8.34
CA ASN A 164 4.18 11.81 -8.38
C ASN A 164 2.73 12.35 -8.34
N ALA A 165 2.58 13.66 -8.15
CA ALA A 165 1.26 14.30 -8.03
C ALA A 165 0.39 14.14 -9.29
N ASP A 166 1.01 14.18 -10.47
CA ASP A 166 0.29 14.02 -11.75
C ASP A 166 -0.21 12.59 -11.94
N GLU A 167 0.61 11.60 -11.59
CA GLU A 167 0.25 10.18 -11.60
C GLU A 167 -0.88 9.89 -10.61
N ILE A 168 -0.82 10.44 -9.39
CA ILE A 168 -1.89 10.30 -8.40
C ILE A 168 -3.20 10.89 -8.96
N THR A 169 -3.14 12.10 -9.50
CA THR A 169 -4.32 12.78 -10.08
C THR A 169 -4.91 11.98 -11.25
N LEU A 170 -4.04 11.47 -12.13
CA LEU A 170 -4.44 10.63 -13.26
C LEU A 170 -5.11 9.34 -12.79
N LEU A 171 -4.52 8.65 -11.81
CA LEU A 171 -5.05 7.40 -11.26
C LEU A 171 -6.39 7.62 -10.54
N LEU A 172 -6.52 8.66 -9.72
CA LEU A 172 -7.80 9.02 -9.10
C LEU A 172 -8.87 9.27 -10.15
N LYS A 173 -8.56 10.07 -11.17
CA LYS A 173 -9.48 10.33 -12.28
C LYS A 173 -9.87 9.04 -13.00
N ALA A 174 -8.93 8.15 -13.27
CA ALA A 174 -9.19 6.89 -13.94
C ALA A 174 -10.01 5.90 -13.08
N PHE A 175 -9.83 5.92 -11.76
CA PHE A 175 -10.49 4.98 -10.84
C PHE A 175 -11.83 5.46 -10.30
N GLN A 176 -12.05 6.77 -10.16
CA GLN A 176 -13.26 7.35 -9.58
C GLN A 176 -14.26 7.87 -10.62
N ASN A 177 -13.89 8.04 -11.89
CA ASN A 177 -14.81 8.57 -12.89
C ASN A 177 -16.00 7.62 -13.15
N ASN A 178 -17.22 8.13 -12.92
CA ASN A 178 -18.51 7.46 -13.12
C ASN A 178 -18.81 7.03 -14.58
N GLN A 179 -17.96 7.39 -15.56
CA GLN A 179 -18.01 6.91 -16.96
C GLN A 179 -16.89 5.88 -17.17
N SER A 180 -16.95 4.82 -16.37
CA SER A 180 -15.80 4.03 -15.91
C SER A 180 -14.85 3.56 -17.03
N THR A 181 -13.63 4.10 -17.03
CA THR A 181 -12.50 3.51 -17.77
C THR A 181 -12.27 2.06 -17.34
N PHE A 182 -12.59 1.71 -16.09
CA PHE A 182 -12.35 0.38 -15.53
C PHE A 182 -13.58 -0.14 -14.78
N SER A 183 -13.91 -1.42 -14.98
CA SER A 183 -14.91 -2.09 -14.14
C SER A 183 -14.43 -2.22 -12.69
N ASP A 184 -15.37 -2.39 -11.75
CA ASP A 184 -15.06 -2.69 -10.33
C ASP A 184 -14.02 -3.81 -10.18
N ASN A 185 -14.15 -4.88 -10.96
CA ASN A 185 -13.23 -6.03 -10.87
C ASN A 185 -11.80 -5.64 -11.25
N ASN A 186 -11.65 -4.77 -12.25
CA ASN A 186 -10.34 -4.23 -12.63
C ASN A 186 -9.77 -3.35 -11.53
N LEU A 187 -10.61 -2.52 -10.89
CA LEU A 187 -10.19 -1.70 -9.74
C LEU A 187 -9.70 -2.57 -8.57
N LEU A 188 -10.38 -3.68 -8.27
CA LEU A 188 -9.93 -4.61 -7.21
C LEU A 188 -8.54 -5.19 -7.50
N ILE A 189 -8.23 -5.48 -8.76
CA ILE A 189 -6.90 -5.95 -9.20
C ILE A 189 -5.85 -4.85 -8.96
N PHE A 190 -6.16 -3.61 -9.35
CA PHE A 190 -5.24 -2.48 -9.20
C PHE A 190 -5.00 -2.08 -7.74
N ILE A 191 -6.03 -2.12 -6.90
CA ILE A 191 -5.89 -1.92 -5.45
C ILE A 191 -4.97 -3.00 -4.85
N SER A 192 -5.08 -4.23 -5.35
CA SER A 192 -4.19 -5.32 -4.93
C SER A 192 -2.74 -5.07 -5.37
N ALA A 193 -2.53 -4.54 -6.58
CA ALA A 193 -1.21 -4.12 -7.05
C ALA A 193 -0.58 -3.03 -6.17
N LEU A 194 -1.36 -1.99 -5.83
CA LEU A 194 -0.95 -0.92 -4.92
C LEU A 194 -0.61 -1.46 -3.54
N THR A 195 -1.43 -2.38 -3.02
CA THR A 195 -1.18 -3.06 -1.74
C THR A 195 0.13 -3.81 -1.76
N LEU A 196 0.37 -4.65 -2.77
CA LEU A 196 1.63 -5.39 -2.91
C LEU A 196 2.83 -4.45 -3.03
N SER A 197 2.68 -3.31 -3.70
CA SER A 197 3.71 -2.29 -3.78
C SER A 197 4.08 -1.73 -2.39
N LEU A 198 3.07 -1.43 -1.57
CA LEU A 198 3.25 -0.91 -0.20
C LEU A 198 3.88 -1.92 0.76
N LEU A 199 3.85 -3.22 0.45
CA LEU A 199 4.58 -4.23 1.22
C LEU A 199 6.10 -4.14 1.05
N HIS A 200 6.59 -3.51 -0.03
CA HIS A 200 8.03 -3.35 -0.27
C HIS A 200 8.60 -2.10 0.40
N PHE A 201 7.88 -0.98 0.38
CA PHE A 201 8.24 0.28 1.02
C PHE A 201 7.03 1.21 1.14
N LEU A 202 7.12 2.21 2.01
CA LEU A 202 6.08 3.21 2.18
C LEU A 202 6.12 4.22 1.04
N ASP A 203 5.03 4.30 0.30
CA ASP A 203 4.75 5.38 -0.63
C ASP A 203 3.53 6.15 -0.13
N PRO A 204 3.68 7.44 0.25
CA PRO A 204 2.56 8.24 0.77
C PRO A 204 1.48 8.46 -0.28
N GLY A 205 1.84 8.57 -1.57
CA GLY A 205 0.92 8.74 -2.68
C GLY A 205 0.06 7.51 -2.92
N LYS A 206 0.65 6.31 -2.89
CA LYS A 206 -0.10 5.05 -2.99
C LYS A 206 -1.04 4.85 -1.81
N LEU A 207 -0.58 5.17 -0.60
CA LEU A 207 -1.42 5.08 0.58
C LEU A 207 -2.58 6.10 0.52
N GLN A 208 -2.33 7.32 0.04
CA GLN A 208 -3.38 8.31 -0.21
C GLN A 208 -4.39 7.80 -1.24
N LEU A 209 -3.95 7.22 -2.36
CA LEU A 209 -4.85 6.63 -3.36
C LEU A 209 -5.78 5.60 -2.73
N LEU A 210 -5.26 4.71 -1.89
CA LEU A 210 -6.07 3.71 -1.21
C LEU A 210 -7.11 4.35 -0.27
N ILE A 211 -6.73 5.40 0.47
CA ILE A 211 -7.65 6.13 1.36
C ILE A 211 -8.78 6.79 0.56
N GLU A 212 -8.47 7.43 -0.56
CA GLU A 212 -9.46 8.05 -1.44
C GLU A 212 -10.40 7.02 -2.08
N LEU A 213 -9.86 5.86 -2.50
CA LEU A 213 -10.66 4.75 -3.04
C LEU A 213 -11.56 4.13 -1.96
N TYR A 214 -11.09 4.04 -0.72
CA TYR A 214 -11.92 3.65 0.40
C TYR A 214 -13.05 4.66 0.64
N ALA A 215 -12.77 5.96 0.59
CA ALA A 215 -13.79 6.98 0.82
C ALA A 215 -14.91 6.96 -0.25
N ALA A 216 -14.53 6.83 -1.53
CA ALA A 216 -15.45 6.95 -2.66
C ALA A 216 -16.02 5.62 -3.19
N GLY A 217 -15.39 4.49 -2.85
CA GLY A 217 -15.71 3.19 -3.43
C GLY A 217 -17.00 2.53 -2.90
N ASN A 218 -17.48 1.52 -3.63
CA ASN A 218 -18.49 0.59 -3.12
C ASN A 218 -17.89 -0.37 -2.08
N SER A 219 -18.73 -1.20 -1.44
CA SER A 219 -18.32 -2.12 -0.37
C SER A 219 -17.13 -3.02 -0.74
N ARG A 220 -17.08 -3.55 -1.98
CA ARG A 220 -15.97 -4.40 -2.43
C ARG A 220 -14.66 -3.62 -2.53
N ILE A 221 -14.71 -2.42 -3.12
CA ILE A 221 -13.56 -1.52 -3.25
C ILE A 221 -13.08 -1.08 -1.88
N LYS A 222 -14.01 -0.67 -1.00
CA LYS A 222 -13.74 -0.30 0.40
C LYS A 222 -13.00 -1.40 1.14
N SER A 223 -13.52 -2.61 1.09
CA SER A 223 -12.93 -3.76 1.77
C SER A 223 -11.50 -4.03 1.28
N ARG A 224 -11.28 -4.03 -0.04
CA ARG A 224 -9.95 -4.27 -0.61
C ARG A 224 -8.98 -3.13 -0.31
N ALA A 225 -9.45 -1.88 -0.36
CA ALA A 225 -8.64 -0.71 -0.04
C ALA A 225 -8.25 -0.69 1.43
N LEU A 226 -9.18 -1.04 2.34
CA LEU A 226 -8.91 -1.12 3.79
C LEU A 226 -7.80 -2.13 4.09
N VAL A 227 -7.85 -3.32 3.47
CA VAL A 227 -6.78 -4.32 3.57
C VAL A 227 -5.43 -3.70 3.20
N GLY A 228 -5.38 -3.01 2.05
CA GLY A 228 -4.17 -2.35 1.58
C GLY A 228 -3.65 -1.25 2.51
N ILE A 229 -4.55 -0.43 3.06
CA ILE A 229 -4.23 0.62 4.04
C ILE A 229 -3.62 -0.01 5.29
N VAL A 230 -4.26 -1.05 5.85
CA VAL A 230 -3.82 -1.71 7.08
C VAL A 230 -2.45 -2.36 6.89
N PHE A 231 -2.25 -3.13 5.82
CA PHE A 231 -0.94 -3.73 5.55
C PHE A 231 0.13 -2.68 5.27
N GLY A 232 -0.19 -1.64 4.51
CA GLY A 232 0.73 -0.52 4.24
C GLY A 232 1.19 0.16 5.54
N ILE A 233 0.29 0.37 6.49
CA ILE A 233 0.60 0.93 7.82
C ILE A 233 1.43 -0.05 8.65
N LEU A 234 0.98 -1.31 8.78
CA LEU A 234 1.63 -2.29 9.65
C LEU A 234 3.06 -2.60 9.22
N MET A 235 3.29 -2.73 7.91
CA MET A 235 4.62 -3.02 7.37
C MET A 235 5.57 -1.82 7.44
N ASN A 236 5.05 -0.59 7.53
CA ASN A 236 5.84 0.64 7.45
C ASN A 236 5.65 1.63 8.61
N LYS A 237 5.17 1.14 9.76
CA LYS A 237 4.80 1.97 10.93
C LYS A 237 5.93 2.93 11.34
N GLY A 238 7.18 2.46 11.29
CA GLY A 238 8.37 3.24 11.65
C GLY A 238 8.58 4.51 10.81
N TYR A 239 7.98 4.60 9.62
CA TYR A 239 8.22 5.71 8.67
C TYR A 239 7.02 6.63 8.47
N LEU A 240 5.85 6.30 9.00
CA LEU A 240 4.64 7.14 8.84
C LEU A 240 4.82 8.56 9.39
N HIS A 241 5.64 8.72 10.43
CA HIS A 241 5.95 10.03 11.02
C HIS A 241 6.72 10.95 10.07
N LEU A 242 7.32 10.40 9.01
CA LEU A 242 7.95 11.19 7.97
C LEU A 242 6.91 11.88 7.09
N PHE A 243 5.67 11.37 7.00
CA PHE A 243 4.62 11.86 6.10
C PHE A 243 3.37 12.33 6.90
N PRO A 244 3.42 13.51 7.56
CA PRO A 244 2.31 14.08 8.32
C PRO A 244 1.02 14.27 7.51
N GLU A 245 1.12 14.50 6.20
CA GLU A 245 -0.05 14.61 5.32
C GLU A 245 -0.83 13.28 5.29
N THR A 246 -0.09 12.17 5.20
CA THR A 246 -0.64 10.81 5.29
C THR A 246 -1.19 10.53 6.68
N GLN A 247 -0.53 10.99 7.75
CA GLN A 247 -1.05 10.83 9.12
C GLN A 247 -2.37 11.55 9.32
N GLU A 248 -2.51 12.75 8.77
CA GLU A 248 -3.74 13.52 8.83
C GLU A 248 -4.88 12.84 8.05
N ALA A 249 -4.58 12.30 6.86
CA ALA A 249 -5.55 11.50 6.11
C ALA A 249 -6.00 10.26 6.88
N LEU A 250 -5.07 9.55 7.54
CA LEU A 250 -5.39 8.39 8.38
C LEU A 250 -6.18 8.78 9.63
N ARG A 251 -5.93 9.95 10.22
CA ARG A 251 -6.70 10.46 11.35
C ARG A 251 -8.14 10.81 10.96
N LYS A 252 -8.33 11.35 9.76
CA LYS A 252 -9.67 11.57 9.20
C LYS A 252 -10.38 10.24 8.96
N LEU A 253 -9.67 9.24 8.42
CA LEU A 253 -10.20 7.89 8.24
C LEU A 253 -10.60 7.24 9.57
N SER A 254 -9.76 7.37 10.62
CA SER A 254 -10.05 6.80 11.94
C SER A 254 -11.23 7.47 12.65
N SER A 255 -11.64 8.65 12.20
CA SER A 255 -12.81 9.38 12.71
C SER A 255 -14.11 8.98 12.01
N GLN A 256 -14.05 8.16 10.95
CA GLN A 256 -15.25 7.68 10.25
C GLN A 256 -16.03 6.70 11.13
N PRO A 257 -17.38 6.77 11.13
CA PRO A 257 -18.18 5.75 11.76
C PRO A 257 -17.89 4.41 11.08
N PHE A 258 -17.91 3.31 11.84
CA PHE A 258 -17.70 1.92 11.37
C PHE A 258 -16.27 1.48 11.04
N ILE A 259 -15.28 2.38 10.94
CA ILE A 259 -13.89 1.96 10.66
C ILE A 259 -13.34 0.99 11.71
N GLY A 260 -13.64 1.22 12.99
CA GLY A 260 -13.24 0.33 14.09
C GLY A 260 -13.80 -1.09 13.93
N ARG A 261 -15.05 -1.20 13.50
CA ARG A 261 -15.69 -2.49 13.20
C ARG A 261 -15.02 -3.20 12.03
N GLN A 262 -14.81 -2.49 10.92
CA GLN A 262 -14.18 -3.09 9.75
C GLN A 262 -12.73 -3.54 10.03
N LEU A 263 -11.99 -2.80 10.86
CA LEU A 263 -10.68 -3.21 11.36
C LEU A 263 -10.75 -4.47 12.23
N SER A 264 -11.76 -4.57 13.10
CA SER A 264 -11.97 -5.74 13.96
C SER A 264 -12.31 -6.98 13.15
N ILE A 265 -13.17 -6.85 12.13
CA ILE A 265 -13.48 -7.92 11.17
C ILE A 265 -12.21 -8.36 10.45
N LEU A 266 -11.42 -7.41 9.93
CA LEU A 266 -10.17 -7.71 9.25
C LEU A 266 -9.18 -8.42 10.18
N GLN A 267 -9.07 -7.99 11.44
CA GLN A 267 -8.22 -8.63 12.44
C GLN A 267 -8.65 -10.07 12.68
N ILE A 268 -9.96 -10.34 12.84
CA ILE A 268 -10.49 -11.71 12.96
C ILE A 268 -10.10 -12.54 11.73
N GLN A 269 -10.32 -12.01 10.53
CA GLN A 269 -9.98 -12.71 9.29
C GLN A 269 -8.49 -13.09 9.27
N LEU A 270 -7.60 -12.15 9.58
CA LEU A 270 -6.16 -12.39 9.62
C LEU A 270 -5.77 -13.45 10.66
N LEU A 271 -6.40 -13.43 11.84
CA LEU A 271 -6.18 -14.43 12.89
C LEU A 271 -6.65 -15.82 12.46
N SER A 272 -7.83 -15.91 11.84
CA SER A 272 -8.36 -17.18 11.30
C SER A 272 -7.46 -17.76 10.20
N PHE A 273 -6.75 -16.92 9.44
CA PHE A 273 -5.76 -17.38 8.46
C PHE A 273 -4.42 -17.76 9.10
N SER A 274 -4.08 -17.25 10.28
CA SER A 274 -2.72 -17.33 10.84
C SER A 274 -2.47 -18.50 11.80
N THR A 275 -3.50 -19.19 12.34
CA THR A 275 -3.26 -20.26 13.33
C THR A 275 -4.22 -21.47 13.25
N THR A 276 -3.67 -22.60 13.71
CA THR A 276 -4.13 -24.00 13.79
C THR A 276 -5.62 -24.19 14.08
N LYS A 277 -6.18 -25.34 13.63
CA LYS A 277 -7.61 -25.73 13.73
C LYS A 277 -8.29 -25.42 15.07
N ASP A 278 -7.55 -25.45 16.18
CA ASP A 278 -8.06 -25.19 17.53
C ASP A 278 -8.41 -23.72 17.76
N VAL A 279 -7.62 -22.76 17.24
CA VAL A 279 -7.91 -21.32 17.36
C VAL A 279 -9.09 -20.93 16.48
N VAL A 280 -9.20 -21.52 15.29
CA VAL A 280 -10.37 -21.35 14.41
C VAL A 280 -11.63 -21.81 15.13
N LYS A 281 -11.59 -22.96 15.81
CA LYS A 281 -12.74 -23.49 16.57
C LYS A 281 -13.12 -22.59 17.75
N ASP A 282 -12.14 -22.05 18.48
CA ASP A 282 -12.39 -21.12 19.58
C ASP A 282 -13.02 -19.80 19.08
N ILE A 283 -12.54 -19.27 17.95
CA ILE A 283 -13.12 -18.07 17.31
C ILE A 283 -14.53 -18.37 16.80
N GLU A 284 -14.75 -19.53 16.17
CA GLU A 284 -16.09 -19.97 15.76
C GLU A 284 -17.05 -20.06 16.95
N ASP A 285 -16.62 -20.66 18.07
CA ASP A 285 -17.42 -20.79 19.29
C ASP A 285 -17.73 -19.43 19.94
N MET A 286 -16.77 -18.48 19.92
CA MET A 286 -16.98 -17.11 20.39
C MET A 286 -17.96 -16.32 19.52
N LEU A 287 -17.95 -16.54 18.20
CA LEU A 287 -18.79 -15.78 17.28
C LEU A 287 -20.18 -16.40 17.05
N LYS A 288 -20.38 -17.70 17.31
CA LYS A 288 -21.69 -18.38 17.29
C LYS A 288 -22.83 -17.61 17.98
N PRO A 289 -22.70 -17.09 19.21
CA PRO A 289 -23.78 -16.34 19.86
C PRO A 289 -24.10 -15.01 19.18
N VAL A 290 -23.11 -14.37 18.55
CA VAL A 290 -23.29 -13.14 17.76
C VAL A 290 -24.05 -13.45 16.46
N PHE A 291 -23.75 -14.59 15.82
CA PHE A 291 -24.38 -15.01 14.56
C PHE A 291 -25.73 -15.71 14.71
N ALA A 292 -26.02 -16.36 15.84
CA ALA A 292 -27.27 -17.10 16.06
C ALA A 292 -28.50 -16.20 16.25
N LYS A 293 -28.31 -14.91 16.56
CA LYS A 293 -29.40 -13.95 16.83
C LYS A 293 -29.73 -13.04 15.64
N GLY A 294 -28.89 -13.03 14.59
CA GLY A 294 -29.19 -12.43 13.30
C GLY A 294 -29.70 -13.50 12.33
N ASN A 295 -30.89 -13.33 11.77
CA ASN A 295 -31.49 -14.34 10.90
C ASN A 295 -30.70 -14.57 9.61
N ALA A 296 -29.78 -15.56 9.59
CA ALA A 296 -29.57 -16.55 8.52
C ALA A 296 -28.26 -17.36 8.69
N ALA A 297 -28.38 -18.68 8.53
CA ALA A 297 -27.32 -19.62 8.15
C ALA A 297 -26.29 -20.09 9.20
N THR A 298 -26.74 -20.80 10.24
CA THR A 298 -25.88 -21.65 11.11
C THR A 298 -25.85 -23.13 10.68
N LYS A 299 -25.64 -23.41 9.38
CA LYS A 299 -25.37 -24.79 8.90
C LYS A 299 -24.14 -24.97 8.02
N GLN A 300 -23.42 -23.91 7.69
CA GLN A 300 -22.12 -24.00 7.03
C GLN A 300 -21.12 -23.31 7.96
N GLY A 301 -19.96 -23.95 8.21
CA GLY A 301 -18.89 -23.38 9.03
C GLY A 301 -18.48 -21.99 8.56
N PHE A 302 -17.67 -21.30 9.36
CA PHE A 302 -17.31 -19.90 9.14
C PHE A 302 -16.82 -19.65 7.71
N ASN A 303 -17.69 -19.08 6.87
CA ASN A 303 -17.43 -18.88 5.46
C ASN A 303 -17.17 -17.40 5.21
N ILE A 304 -16.07 -17.09 4.52
CA ILE A 304 -15.67 -15.74 4.11
C ILE A 304 -16.82 -15.01 3.38
N SER A 305 -17.73 -15.75 2.73
CA SER A 305 -18.91 -15.20 2.08
C SER A 305 -19.91 -14.54 3.04
N LEU A 306 -20.04 -15.01 4.29
CA LEU A 306 -20.94 -14.42 5.29
C LEU A 306 -20.46 -13.00 5.67
N ILE A 307 -19.15 -12.81 5.75
CA ILE A 307 -18.51 -11.54 6.14
C ILE A 307 -18.67 -10.49 5.04
N ASN A 308 -18.54 -10.89 3.77
CA ASN A 308 -18.78 -9.97 2.65
C ASN A 308 -20.22 -9.42 2.68
N GLY A 309 -21.21 -10.27 2.99
CA GLY A 309 -22.59 -9.83 3.17
C GLY A 309 -22.80 -8.88 4.37
N MET A 310 -22.01 -9.03 5.43
CA MET A 310 -22.04 -8.13 6.60
C MET A 310 -21.41 -6.76 6.31
N LEU A 311 -20.40 -6.70 5.44
CA LEU A 311 -19.82 -5.43 4.95
C LEU A 311 -20.74 -4.71 3.97
N ASP A 312 -21.62 -5.45 3.28
CA ASP A 312 -22.62 -4.89 2.36
C ASP A 312 -23.85 -4.29 3.10
N ASN A 313 -24.13 -4.74 4.33
CA ASN A 313 -25.24 -4.26 5.16
C ASN A 313 -24.75 -3.35 6.32
N ASP A 314 -24.34 -2.12 5.98
CA ASP A 314 -23.85 -1.10 6.93
C ASP A 314 -24.84 -0.74 8.08
N LYS A 315 -26.10 -1.19 8.03
CA LYS A 315 -27.17 -0.79 8.97
C LYS A 315 -27.36 -1.71 10.19
N GLU A 316 -26.82 -2.94 10.18
CA GLU A 316 -27.25 -3.98 11.15
C GLU A 316 -26.54 -3.97 12.52
N PHE A 317 -25.44 -3.24 12.72
CA PHE A 317 -24.54 -3.53 13.87
C PHE A 317 -24.30 -2.37 14.86
N ALA A 318 -25.17 -1.37 14.96
CA ALA A 318 -24.95 -0.19 15.82
C ALA A 318 -25.34 -0.38 17.32
N SER A 319 -24.89 -1.44 18.00
CA SER A 319 -25.32 -1.77 19.38
C SER A 319 -24.15 -1.94 20.38
N ALA A 320 -24.50 -2.01 21.68
CA ALA A 320 -23.61 -2.23 22.83
C ALA A 320 -22.70 -3.48 22.72
N GLU A 321 -23.01 -4.38 21.78
CA GLU A 321 -22.33 -5.63 21.49
C GLU A 321 -20.95 -5.39 20.82
N GLU A 322 -20.75 -4.24 20.17
CA GLU A 322 -19.46 -3.81 19.61
C GLU A 322 -18.39 -3.62 20.70
N LYS A 323 -18.83 -3.22 21.91
CA LYS A 323 -17.93 -3.02 23.04
C LYS A 323 -17.45 -4.35 23.62
N GLU A 324 -18.34 -5.33 23.72
CA GLU A 324 -18.03 -6.67 24.25
C GLU A 324 -17.14 -7.46 23.29
N LEU A 325 -17.41 -7.40 21.98
CA LEU A 325 -16.57 -8.03 20.95
C LEU A 325 -15.14 -7.46 20.94
N ASN A 326 -15.00 -6.13 21.01
CA ASN A 326 -13.69 -5.47 21.04
C ASN A 326 -12.88 -5.82 22.31
N GLU A 327 -13.53 -5.83 23.48
CA GLU A 327 -12.88 -6.23 24.73
C GLU A 327 -12.40 -7.69 24.71
N HIS A 328 -13.17 -8.58 24.08
CA HIS A 328 -12.79 -9.98 23.93
C HIS A 328 -11.68 -10.22 22.89
N LEU A 329 -11.71 -9.52 21.76
CA LEU A 329 -10.64 -9.58 20.76
C LEU A 329 -9.31 -9.09 21.32
N GLN A 330 -9.35 -8.03 22.13
CA GLN A 330 -8.16 -7.50 22.80
C GLN A 330 -7.55 -8.53 23.78
N LYS A 331 -8.38 -9.19 24.60
CA LYS A 331 -7.92 -10.27 25.50
C LYS A 331 -7.33 -11.47 24.75
N SER A 332 -7.92 -11.85 23.61
CA SER A 332 -7.41 -12.95 22.79
C SER A 332 -6.08 -12.59 22.11
N ALA A 333 -5.93 -11.36 21.63
CA ALA A 333 -4.67 -10.85 21.08
C ALA A 333 -3.56 -10.80 22.14
N GLU A 334 -3.87 -10.41 23.38
CA GLU A 334 -2.94 -10.44 24.50
C GLU A 334 -2.49 -11.87 24.86
N LYS A 335 -3.41 -12.84 24.79
CA LYS A 335 -3.10 -14.25 25.04
C LYS A 335 -2.18 -14.85 23.97
N LEU A 336 -2.38 -14.46 22.70
CA LEU A 336 -1.50 -14.84 21.59
C LEU A 336 -0.11 -14.21 21.72
N MET A 337 -0.01 -12.93 22.09
CA MET A 337 1.29 -12.29 22.31
C MET A 337 2.09 -12.95 23.45
N LYS A 338 1.40 -13.50 24.46
CA LYS A 338 2.04 -14.29 25.54
C LYS A 338 2.47 -15.70 25.13
N MET A 339 1.97 -16.26 24.02
CA MET A 339 2.40 -17.57 23.51
C MET A 339 3.68 -17.50 22.66
N TYR A 340 4.05 -16.31 22.19
CA TYR A 340 5.24 -16.08 21.34
C TYR A 340 6.35 -15.29 22.04
N GLN A 341 6.26 -15.12 23.37
CA GLN A 341 7.35 -14.73 24.27
C GLN A 341 7.89 -15.99 24.95
#